data_AF-A0A7Z9QNI1-F1
#
_entry.id   AF-A0A7Z9QNI1-F1
#
_cell.length_a   1.000
_cell.length_b   1.000
_cell.length_c   1.000
_cell.angle_alpha   90.00
_cell.angle_beta   90.00
_cell.angle_gamma   90.00
#
_symmetry.space_group_name_H-M   'P 1'
#
loop_
_entity.id
_entity.type
_entity.pdbx_description
1 polymer ?
#
loop_
_entity_poly.entity_id
_entity_poly.type
_entity_poly.pdbx_seq_one_letter_code
_entity_poly.pdbx_strand_id
1 'polypeptide(L)'
;MKKLTLLIDSEPVKLIPSPLIQKDRWLVPLESFCHLIGAKVDYPDGMEMVVICKEQQCVPITFDDTSLITTNEVVYASPKMVAELLGLLVSSTSEDQIEINTISRVAQDTRIFEIPAWFSLPDLKGRKISFSQFRGKKTLLYLWASW
;
A
#
# COMPACT_ATOMS: atom_id res chain seq x y z
N MET A 1 -21.89 22.21 -0.05
CA MET A 1 -21.70 20.77 0.27
C MET A 1 -20.21 20.47 0.06
N LYS A 2 -19.50 19.97 1.08
CA LYS A 2 -18.12 19.49 0.90
C LYS A 2 -18.13 18.34 -0.10
N LYS A 3 -17.18 18.31 -1.04
CA LYS A 3 -17.08 17.28 -2.08
C LYS A 3 -15.62 16.89 -2.24
N LEU A 4 -15.34 15.60 -2.10
CA LEU A 4 -14.03 15.05 -2.37
C LEU A 4 -13.72 15.13 -3.87
N THR A 5 -12.59 15.75 -4.20
CA THR A 5 -11.94 15.68 -5.50
C THR A 5 -10.83 14.64 -5.40
N LEU A 6 -11.08 13.45 -5.91
CA LEU A 6 -10.07 12.39 -5.99
C LEU A 6 -9.40 12.44 -7.37
N LEU A 7 -8.08 12.57 -7.37
CA LEU A 7 -7.24 12.47 -8.55
C LEU A 7 -6.47 11.13 -8.50
N ILE A 8 -6.45 10.39 -9.60
CA ILE A 8 -5.61 9.20 -9.78
C ILE A 8 -4.73 9.47 -10.99
N ASP A 9 -3.41 9.46 -10.79
CA ASP A 9 -2.42 9.82 -11.82
C ASP A 9 -2.73 11.17 -12.48
N SER A 10 -3.08 12.15 -11.64
CA SER A 10 -3.50 13.50 -12.03
C SER A 10 -4.80 13.59 -12.84
N GLU A 11 -5.54 12.49 -12.99
CA GLU A 11 -6.87 12.48 -13.63
C GLU A 11 -8.01 12.45 -12.58
N PRO A 12 -9.04 13.29 -12.72
CA PRO A 12 -10.18 13.28 -11.82
C PRO A 12 -11.04 12.03 -12.02
N VAL A 13 -11.30 11.32 -10.94
CA VAL A 13 -12.11 10.09 -10.96
C VAL A 13 -13.42 10.26 -10.21
N LYS A 14 -14.42 9.45 -10.60
CA LYS A 14 -15.73 9.42 -9.97
C LYS A 14 -15.94 8.10 -9.24
N LEU A 15 -16.26 8.18 -7.96
CA LEU A 15 -16.61 7.03 -7.14
C LEU A 15 -18.13 6.81 -7.15
N ILE A 16 -18.54 5.54 -7.29
CA ILE A 16 -19.92 5.09 -7.19
C ILE A 16 -19.95 3.89 -6.25
N PRO A 17 -20.63 3.96 -5.09
CA PRO A 17 -21.38 5.10 -4.57
C PRO A 17 -20.49 6.31 -4.21
N SER A 18 -21.10 7.45 -3.86
CA SER A 18 -20.33 8.65 -3.55
C SER A 18 -19.54 8.51 -2.22
N PRO A 19 -18.40 9.20 -2.08
CA PRO A 19 -17.67 9.30 -0.81
C PRO A 19 -18.54 9.92 0.28
N LEU A 20 -18.22 9.61 1.53
CA LEU A 20 -18.87 10.17 2.71
C LEU A 20 -17.86 10.80 3.67
N ILE A 21 -18.35 11.68 4.54
CA ILE A 21 -17.57 12.26 5.62
C ILE A 21 -18.05 11.65 6.93
N GLN A 22 -17.14 11.10 7.71
CA GLN A 22 -17.42 10.65 9.07
C GLN A 22 -16.29 11.04 10.01
N LYS A 23 -16.63 11.63 11.17
CA LYS A 23 -15.65 12.16 12.15
C LYS A 23 -14.58 13.05 11.47
N ASP A 24 -15.02 13.91 10.56
CA ASP A 24 -14.17 14.84 9.78
C ASP A 24 -13.11 14.17 8.88
N ARG A 25 -13.37 12.93 8.44
CA ARG A 25 -12.52 12.19 7.51
C ARG A 25 -13.31 11.76 6.28
N TRP A 26 -12.68 11.90 5.11
CA TRP A 26 -13.20 11.34 3.87
C TRP A 26 -13.06 9.83 3.85
N LEU A 27 -14.16 9.14 3.57
CA LEU A 27 -14.21 7.71 3.35
C LEU A 27 -14.75 7.44 1.94
N VAL A 28 -14.08 6.54 1.23
CA VAL A 28 -14.40 6.13 -0.14
C VAL A 28 -14.96 4.71 -0.13
N PRO A 29 -15.92 4.36 -1.02
CA PRO A 29 -16.34 2.97 -1.17
C PRO A 29 -15.15 2.12 -1.60
N LEU A 30 -14.87 1.08 -0.80
CA LEU A 30 -13.63 0.34 -0.87
C LEU A 30 -13.44 -0.34 -2.23
N GLU A 31 -14.46 -1.04 -2.72
CA GLU A 31 -14.40 -1.75 -4.00
C GLU A 31 -14.19 -0.80 -5.18
N SER A 32 -14.99 0.27 -5.27
CA SER A 32 -14.90 1.22 -6.37
C SER A 32 -13.57 1.95 -6.37
N PHE A 33 -13.06 2.29 -5.18
CA PHE A 33 -11.74 2.89 -5.04
C PHE A 33 -10.63 1.93 -5.45
N CYS A 34 -10.64 0.68 -4.94
CA CYS A 34 -9.66 -0.34 -5.28
C CYS A 34 -9.64 -0.63 -6.79
N HIS A 35 -10.81 -0.73 -7.41
CA HIS A 35 -10.92 -0.92 -8.86
C HIS A 35 -10.20 0.17 -9.65
N LEU A 36 -10.38 1.44 -9.27
CA LEU A 36 -9.76 2.58 -9.96
C LEU A 36 -8.23 2.60 -9.82
N ILE A 37 -7.68 2.14 -8.70
CA ILE A 37 -6.22 2.02 -8.51
C ILE A 37 -5.66 0.67 -9.00
N GLY A 38 -6.44 -0.13 -9.73
CA GLY A 38 -6.04 -1.43 -10.27
C GLY A 38 -5.81 -2.52 -9.21
N ALA A 39 -6.47 -2.40 -8.05
CA ALA A 39 -6.50 -3.38 -6.99
C ALA A 39 -7.83 -4.17 -7.00
N LYS A 40 -7.82 -5.33 -6.35
CA LYS A 40 -8.97 -6.20 -6.13
C LYS A 40 -9.25 -6.33 -4.64
N VAL A 41 -10.52 -6.53 -4.32
CA VAL A 41 -11.00 -6.71 -2.95
C VAL A 41 -11.55 -8.13 -2.85
N ASP A 42 -11.19 -8.85 -1.80
CA ASP A 42 -11.69 -10.18 -1.48
C ASP A 42 -12.18 -10.22 -0.03
N TYR A 43 -13.25 -10.97 0.21
CA TYR A 43 -13.90 -11.13 1.51
C TYR A 43 -13.89 -12.61 1.87
N PRO A 44 -12.84 -13.09 2.56
CA PRO A 44 -12.70 -14.51 2.84
C PRO A 44 -13.84 -15.04 3.72
N ASP A 45 -14.41 -16.18 3.33
CA ASP A 45 -15.54 -16.81 4.03
C ASP A 45 -15.21 -17.05 5.51
N GLY A 46 -16.11 -16.57 6.38
CA GLY A 46 -16.02 -16.77 7.82
C GLY A 46 -14.92 -15.97 8.53
N MET A 47 -14.28 -15.00 7.85
CA MET A 47 -13.29 -14.11 8.46
C MET A 47 -13.81 -12.67 8.55
N GLU A 48 -13.60 -12.02 9.70
CA GLU A 48 -13.90 -10.59 9.88
C GLU A 48 -12.77 -9.70 9.33
N MET A 49 -12.46 -9.86 8.06
CA MET A 49 -11.43 -9.10 7.38
C MET A 49 -11.73 -8.98 5.89
N VAL A 50 -11.09 -8.00 5.27
CA VAL A 50 -11.01 -7.83 3.83
C VAL A 50 -9.56 -7.99 3.40
N VAL A 51 -9.34 -8.58 2.23
CA VAL A 51 -8.01 -8.69 1.61
C VAL A 51 -7.99 -7.82 0.37
N ILE A 52 -7.05 -6.87 0.33
CA ILE A 52 -6.85 -6.01 -0.85
C ILE A 52 -5.60 -6.48 -1.57
N CYS A 53 -5.74 -6.86 -2.83
CA CYS A 53 -4.64 -7.34 -3.67
C CYS A 53 -4.37 -6.40 -4.83
N LYS A 54 -3.11 -6.00 -5.01
CA LYS A 54 -2.61 -5.30 -6.20
C LYS A 54 -1.37 -6.04 -6.68
N GLU A 55 -1.40 -6.53 -7.91
CA GLU A 55 -0.33 -7.34 -8.50
C GLU A 55 0.04 -8.56 -7.61
N GLN A 56 1.26 -8.60 -7.07
CA GLN A 56 1.76 -9.68 -6.20
C GLN A 56 1.61 -9.38 -4.70
N GLN A 57 1.12 -8.19 -4.34
CA GLN A 57 0.93 -7.78 -2.95
C GLN A 57 -0.52 -7.94 -2.55
N CYS A 58 -0.77 -8.62 -1.44
CA CYS A 58 -2.08 -8.72 -0.80
C CYS A 58 -1.96 -8.29 0.66
N VAL A 59 -2.83 -7.39 1.09
CA VAL A 59 -2.84 -6.84 2.45
C VAL A 59 -4.17 -7.16 3.12
N PRO A 60 -4.16 -7.93 4.22
CA PRO A 60 -5.35 -8.14 5.04
C PRO A 60 -5.64 -6.91 5.91
N ILE A 61 -6.91 -6.51 6.01
CA ILE A 61 -7.40 -5.43 6.87
C ILE A 61 -8.58 -5.97 7.67
N THR A 62 -8.51 -5.87 8.99
CA THR A 62 -9.60 -6.28 9.88
C THR A 62 -10.69 -5.22 9.94
N PHE A 63 -11.94 -5.64 10.13
CA PHE A 63 -13.03 -4.72 10.45
C PHE A 63 -12.86 -4.24 11.89
N ASP A 64 -12.14 -3.13 12.07
CA ASP A 64 -12.12 -2.36 13.30
C ASP A 64 -12.87 -1.02 13.11
N ASP A 65 -13.32 -0.41 14.20
CA ASP A 65 -14.10 0.85 14.21
C ASP A 65 -13.37 2.08 13.61
N THR A 66 -12.11 1.93 13.23
CA THR A 66 -11.25 3.01 12.74
C THR A 66 -10.79 2.86 11.30
N SER A 67 -10.74 1.63 10.79
CA SER A 67 -10.13 1.26 9.50
C SER A 67 -11.17 1.05 8.41
N LEU A 68 -12.27 0.35 8.74
CA LEU A 68 -13.31 -0.03 7.79
C LEU A 68 -14.68 0.19 8.42
N ILE A 69 -15.57 0.83 7.68
CA ILE A 69 -16.94 1.12 8.14
C ILE A 69 -17.92 0.59 7.10
N THR A 70 -18.90 -0.18 7.56
CA THR A 70 -19.97 -0.69 6.70
C THR A 70 -21.22 0.15 6.88
N THR A 71 -21.76 0.69 5.79
CA THR A 71 -23.05 1.40 5.79
C THR A 71 -23.79 1.14 4.49
N ASN A 72 -25.10 0.89 4.57
CA ASN A 72 -25.93 0.50 3.43
C ASN A 72 -25.30 -0.63 2.60
N GLU A 73 -24.78 -1.66 3.27
CA GLU A 73 -24.12 -2.84 2.66
C GLU A 73 -22.84 -2.52 1.86
N VAL A 74 -22.33 -1.29 1.92
CA VAL A 74 -21.09 -0.88 1.27
C VAL A 74 -20.00 -0.67 2.32
N VAL A 75 -18.84 -1.26 2.07
CA VAL A 75 -17.64 -1.06 2.90
C VAL A 75 -16.93 0.20 2.46
N TYR A 76 -16.66 1.08 3.41
CA TYR A 76 -15.96 2.34 3.22
C TYR A 76 -14.62 2.33 3.96
N ALA A 77 -13.61 2.96 3.37
CA ALA A 77 -12.28 3.06 3.93
C ALA A 77 -11.67 4.45 3.70
N SER A 78 -10.66 4.80 4.50
CA SER A 78 -9.83 5.97 4.22
C SER A 78 -9.03 5.73 2.93
N PRO A 79 -9.14 6.60 1.90
CA PRO A 79 -8.38 6.43 0.66
C PRO A 79 -6.88 6.49 0.91
N LYS A 80 -6.44 7.34 1.84
CA LYS A 80 -5.03 7.47 2.24
C LYS A 80 -4.50 6.18 2.87
N MET A 81 -5.26 5.59 3.79
CA MET A 81 -4.87 4.33 4.45
C MET A 81 -4.70 3.20 3.42
N VAL A 82 -5.68 3.00 2.53
CA VAL A 82 -5.63 1.94 1.53
C VAL A 82 -4.46 2.15 0.55
N ALA A 83 -4.25 3.39 0.09
CA ALA A 83 -3.15 3.72 -0.79
C ALA A 83 -1.78 3.46 -0.13
N GLU A 84 -1.59 3.89 1.13
CA GLU A 84 -0.36 3.66 1.89
C GLU A 84 -0.09 2.17 2.11
N LEU A 85 -1.11 1.36 2.42
CA LEU A 85 -0.99 -0.10 2.56
C LEU A 85 -0.51 -0.78 1.27
N LEU A 86 -0.91 -0.26 0.11
CA LEU A 86 -0.50 -0.74 -1.21
C LEU A 86 0.79 -0.08 -1.72
N GLY A 87 1.47 0.73 -0.90
CA GLY A 87 2.72 1.39 -1.27
C GLY A 87 2.56 2.45 -2.37
N LEU A 88 1.36 3.01 -2.53
CA LEU A 88 1.07 4.10 -3.46
C LEU A 88 1.43 5.45 -2.85
N LEU A 89 1.79 6.41 -3.70
CA LEU A 89 2.08 7.77 -3.25
C LEU A 89 0.76 8.53 -3.09
N VAL A 90 0.60 9.17 -1.94
CA VAL A 90 -0.54 10.02 -1.63
C VAL A 90 -0.06 11.45 -1.47
N SER A 91 -0.54 12.35 -2.32
CA SER A 91 -0.40 13.80 -2.17
C SER A 91 -1.75 14.38 -1.76
N SER A 92 -1.76 15.19 -0.70
CA SER A 92 -2.93 15.98 -0.32
C SER A 92 -2.65 17.43 -0.63
N THR A 93 -3.40 18.01 -1.57
CA THR A 93 -3.28 19.43 -1.95
C THR A 93 -4.21 20.33 -1.13
N SER A 94 -5.29 19.76 -0.56
CA SER A 94 -6.20 20.41 0.40
C SER A 94 -7.01 19.38 1.21
N GLU A 95 -7.86 19.82 2.15
CA GLU A 95 -8.76 18.92 2.91
C GLU A 95 -9.73 18.11 2.02
N ASP A 96 -10.16 18.70 0.90
CA ASP A 96 -11.16 18.13 0.01
C ASP A 96 -10.58 17.62 -1.31
N GLN A 97 -9.24 17.62 -1.45
CA GLN A 97 -8.56 17.14 -2.64
C GLN A 97 -7.43 16.17 -2.27
N ILE A 98 -7.60 14.93 -2.72
CA ILE A 98 -6.63 13.84 -2.52
C ILE A 98 -6.17 13.40 -3.90
N GLU A 99 -4.86 13.32 -4.09
CA GLU A 99 -4.23 12.77 -5.28
C GLU A 99 -3.48 11.49 -4.92
N ILE A 100 -3.66 10.48 -5.75
CA ILE A 100 -3.02 9.18 -5.63
C ILE A 100 -2.27 8.92 -6.91
N ASN A 101 -0.99 8.63 -6.77
CA ASN A 101 -0.18 8.21 -7.89
C ASN A 101 -0.03 6.68 -7.84
N THR A 102 -0.51 6.00 -8.90
CA THR A 102 -0.49 4.54 -9.00
C THR A 102 0.83 4.00 -9.51
N ILE A 103 1.76 4.88 -9.91
CA ILE A 103 3.14 4.52 -10.20
C ILE A 103 3.77 4.10 -8.87
N SER A 104 3.62 2.80 -8.57
CA SER A 104 4.15 2.18 -7.38
C SER A 104 5.66 2.42 -7.31
N ARG A 105 6.13 2.62 -6.08
CA ARG A 105 7.54 2.51 -5.72
C ARG A 105 8.20 1.21 -6.18
N VAL A 106 7.47 0.20 -6.68
CA VAL A 106 8.07 -1.00 -7.30
C VAL A 106 9.02 -0.63 -8.46
N ALA A 107 8.84 0.52 -9.13
CA ALA A 107 9.80 1.01 -10.13
C ALA A 107 10.95 1.88 -9.56
N GLN A 108 10.88 2.38 -8.32
CA GLN A 108 11.86 3.36 -7.79
C GLN A 108 12.34 3.17 -6.34
N ASP A 109 11.80 2.23 -5.58
CA ASP A 109 12.19 1.97 -4.18
C ASP A 109 12.01 0.48 -3.81
N THR A 110 12.77 -0.38 -4.48
CA THR A 110 13.15 -1.68 -3.92
C THR A 110 14.08 -1.42 -2.73
N ARG A 111 13.61 -1.55 -1.47
CA ARG A 111 14.46 -1.93 -0.29
C ARG A 111 13.83 -1.87 1.14
N ILE A 112 12.65 -2.46 1.40
CA ILE A 112 12.32 -2.81 2.82
C ILE A 112 12.01 -4.30 3.03
N PHE A 113 11.63 -5.07 2.00
CA PHE A 113 11.37 -6.51 2.16
C PHE A 113 11.95 -7.42 1.07
N GLU A 114 12.68 -6.89 0.09
CA GLU A 114 13.45 -7.77 -0.79
C GLU A 114 14.66 -8.32 -0.04
N ILE A 115 14.78 -9.65 -0.06
CA ILE A 115 16.02 -10.35 0.25
C ILE A 115 17.14 -9.60 -0.48
N PRO A 116 18.16 -9.07 0.22
CA PRO A 116 19.32 -8.45 -0.41
C PRO A 116 19.77 -9.28 -1.61
N ALA A 117 20.06 -8.61 -2.72
CA ALA A 117 20.51 -9.26 -3.95
C ALA A 117 21.46 -10.41 -3.59
N TRP A 118 21.16 -11.60 -4.11
CA TRP A 118 21.85 -12.83 -3.75
C TRP A 118 23.34 -12.68 -4.09
N PHE A 119 24.15 -12.27 -3.11
CA PHE A 119 25.58 -12.13 -3.31
C PHE A 119 26.29 -13.40 -2.89
N SER A 120 27.35 -13.69 -3.62
CA SER A 120 28.37 -14.66 -3.24
C SER A 120 29.72 -13.99 -3.47
N LEU A 121 30.23 -13.31 -2.46
CA LEU A 121 31.49 -12.56 -2.54
C LEU A 121 32.57 -13.25 -1.70
N PRO A 122 33.83 -13.24 -2.15
CA PRO A 122 34.93 -13.71 -1.33
C PRO A 122 35.16 -12.78 -0.13
N ASP A 123 35.45 -13.34 1.04
CA ASP A 123 35.99 -12.58 2.17
C ASP A 123 37.49 -12.27 1.96
N LEU A 124 38.11 -11.56 2.91
CA LEU A 124 39.54 -11.23 2.89
C LEU A 124 40.48 -12.46 2.86
N LYS A 125 39.95 -13.65 3.10
CA LYS A 125 40.67 -14.94 3.06
C LYS A 125 40.29 -15.77 1.83
N GLY A 126 39.55 -15.19 0.88
CA GLY A 126 39.10 -15.87 -0.34
C GLY A 126 37.94 -16.85 -0.16
N ARG A 127 37.34 -16.94 1.04
CA ARG A 127 36.21 -17.83 1.29
C ARG A 127 34.94 -17.20 0.75
N LYS A 128 34.15 -17.96 -0.01
CA LYS A 128 32.86 -17.48 -0.51
C LYS A 128 31.88 -17.30 0.65
N ILE A 129 31.37 -16.09 0.79
CA ILE A 129 30.34 -15.72 1.76
C ILE A 129 29.06 -15.38 1.00
N SER A 130 27.95 -15.96 1.44
CA SER A 130 26.63 -15.73 0.86
C SER A 130 25.67 -15.12 1.86
N PHE A 131 24.69 -14.38 1.37
CA PHE A 131 23.67 -13.74 2.21
C PHE A 131 22.91 -14.74 3.10
N SER A 132 22.67 -15.97 2.60
CA SER A 132 21.97 -17.04 3.34
C SER A 132 22.61 -17.39 4.69
N GLN A 133 23.92 -17.19 4.85
CA GLN A 133 24.67 -17.52 6.09
C GLN A 133 24.34 -16.58 7.26
N PHE A 134 23.68 -15.45 6.99
CA PHE A 134 23.30 -14.43 7.96
C PHE A 134 21.81 -14.44 8.33
N ARG A 135 21.00 -15.32 7.70
CA ARG A 135 19.58 -15.45 8.02
C ARG A 135 19.37 -15.78 9.50
N GLY A 136 18.43 -15.10 10.14
CA GLY A 136 18.09 -15.29 11.56
C GLY A 136 19.09 -14.70 12.56
N LYS A 137 20.15 -14.03 12.09
CA LYS A 137 21.15 -13.38 12.95
C LYS A 137 20.99 -11.86 12.89
N LYS A 138 21.11 -11.19 14.05
CA LYS A 138 21.28 -9.72 14.08
C LYS A 138 22.57 -9.38 13.34
N THR A 139 22.43 -8.79 12.16
CA THR A 139 23.53 -8.57 11.20
C THR A 139 23.52 -7.12 10.75
N LEU A 140 24.68 -6.45 10.83
CA LEU A 140 24.88 -5.13 10.24
C LEU A 140 25.54 -5.31 8.87
N LEU A 141 24.85 -4.90 7.80
CA LEU A 141 25.43 -4.82 6.47
C LEU A 141 25.95 -3.40 6.26
N TYR A 142 27.25 -3.29 6.01
CA TYR A 142 27.89 -2.02 5.70
C TYR A 142 28.49 -2.11 4.30
N LEU A 143 27.94 -1.32 3.38
CA LEU A 143 28.40 -1.24 1.99
C LEU A 143 29.10 0.10 1.79
N TRP A 144 30.37 0.08 1.40
CA TRP A 144 31.12 1.26 1.00
C TRP A 144 31.58 1.06 -0.44
N ALA A 145 31.29 2.03 -1.30
CA ALA A 145 31.95 2.19 -2.61
C ALA A 145 32.67 3.55 -2.62
N SER A 146 33.95 3.55 -2.99
CA SER A 146 34.72 4.77 -3.27
C SER A 146 35.01 4.79 -4.76
N TRP A 147 34.38 5.73 -5.46
CA TRP A 147 34.71 6.08 -6.84
C TRP A 147 35.77 7.18 -6.87
#